data_AF-A0A954HLS7-F1
#
_entry.id   AF-A0A954HLS7-F1
#
_cell.length_a   1.000
_cell.length_b   1.000
_cell.length_c   1.000
_cell.angle_alpha   90.00
_cell.angle_beta   90.00
_cell.angle_gamma   90.00
#
_symmetry.space_group_name_H-M   'P 1'
#
loop_
_entity.id
_entity.type
_entity.pdbx_description
1 polymer ?
#
loop_
_entity_poly.entity_id
_entity_poly.type
_entity_poly.pdbx_seq_one_letter_code
_entity_poly.pdbx_strand_id
1 'polypeptide(L)'
;SVDLDDTSEYGITFYLKDLSTPNAEMQKAHVKHQAKSDIRSKRPVDFGGRAGSHLWDGLIHNVRLHNAALSDEQLAAADSSQLLFDSRFVDDSHPGHDVSPHNHHASLETTGTAVRTPQQRARIALLHALLNSNEMIYVD
;
A
#
# COMPACT_ATOMS: atom_id res chain seq x y z
N SER A 1 10.68 -1.40 3.95
CA SER A 1 11.61 -0.85 4.94
C SER A 1 12.43 0.26 4.28
N VAL A 2 12.83 1.28 5.03
CA VAL A 2 13.66 2.39 4.54
C VAL A 2 14.74 2.68 5.58
N ASP A 3 16.00 2.53 5.19
CA ASP A 3 17.21 2.95 5.87
C ASP A 3 17.89 4.01 4.99
N LEU A 4 17.80 5.28 5.40
CA LEU A 4 18.31 6.39 4.61
C LEU A 4 19.84 6.54 4.70
N ASP A 5 20.50 5.84 5.62
CA ASP A 5 21.95 5.85 5.76
C ASP A 5 22.61 4.87 4.76
N ASP A 6 21.91 3.83 4.33
CA ASP A 6 22.36 2.87 3.32
C ASP A 6 21.92 3.23 1.89
N THR A 7 22.70 4.06 1.21
CA THR A 7 22.42 4.43 -0.20
C THR A 7 22.64 3.33 -1.26
N SER A 8 22.81 2.06 -0.85
CA SER A 8 22.82 0.92 -1.77
C SER A 8 21.40 0.55 -2.21
N GLU A 9 21.25 -0.52 -2.98
CA GLU A 9 19.94 -1.07 -3.32
C GLU A 9 19.19 -1.64 -2.10
N TYR A 10 19.89 -1.92 -1.00
CA TYR A 10 19.32 -2.53 0.20
C TYR A 10 18.74 -1.51 1.20
N GLY A 11 19.04 -0.22 1.04
CA GLY A 11 18.49 0.83 1.90
C GLY A 11 16.98 0.97 1.78
N ILE A 12 16.39 0.65 0.63
CA ILE A 12 14.93 0.70 0.44
C ILE A 12 14.44 -0.63 -0.11
N THR A 13 13.56 -1.28 0.66
CA THR A 13 12.90 -2.53 0.28
C THR A 13 11.39 -2.37 0.25
N PHE A 14 10.79 -2.67 -0.90
CA PHE A 14 9.35 -2.80 -1.07
C PHE A 14 8.92 -4.25 -0.95
N TYR A 15 7.74 -4.42 -0.35
CA TYR A 15 7.11 -5.71 -0.17
C TYR A 15 5.72 -5.66 -0.77
N LEU A 16 5.40 -6.65 -1.59
CA LEU A 16 4.09 -6.78 -2.20
C LEU A 16 3.63 -8.23 -2.12
N LYS A 17 2.40 -8.44 -1.66
CA LYS A 17 1.76 -9.75 -1.64
C LYS A 17 0.37 -9.61 -2.26
N ASP A 18 0.12 -10.37 -3.31
CA ASP A 18 -1.20 -10.42 -3.93
C ASP A 18 -2.15 -11.26 -3.08
N LEU A 19 -3.05 -10.60 -2.35
CA LEU A 19 -4.00 -11.26 -1.46
C LEU A 19 -5.17 -11.95 -2.22
N SER A 20 -5.30 -11.74 -3.53
CA SER A 20 -6.32 -12.42 -4.34
C SER A 20 -5.96 -13.86 -4.67
N THR A 21 -4.66 -14.21 -4.60
CA THR A 21 -4.16 -15.56 -4.85
C THR A 21 -3.84 -16.25 -3.53
N PRO A 22 -4.50 -17.38 -3.20
CA PRO A 22 -4.18 -18.14 -2.00
C PRO A 22 -2.71 -18.52 -1.96
N ASN A 23 -2.04 -18.26 -0.84
CA ASN A 23 -0.61 -18.52 -0.64
C ASN A 23 0.33 -17.83 -1.65
N ALA A 24 -0.06 -16.68 -2.20
CA ALA A 24 0.84 -15.88 -3.03
C ALA A 24 2.17 -15.63 -2.31
N GLU A 25 3.27 -15.80 -3.02
CA GLU A 25 4.59 -15.49 -2.51
C GLU A 25 4.75 -13.98 -2.31
N MET A 26 5.47 -13.59 -1.25
CA MET A 26 5.79 -12.19 -1.03
C MET A 26 6.90 -11.76 -1.99
N GLN A 27 6.58 -10.78 -2.83
CA GLN A 27 7.51 -10.18 -3.77
C GLN A 27 8.32 -9.09 -3.07
N LYS A 28 9.58 -8.96 -3.45
CA LYS A 28 10.49 -7.94 -2.93
C LYS A 28 11.15 -7.17 -4.06
N ALA A 29 11.26 -5.87 -3.90
CA ALA A 29 12.03 -5.01 -4.79
C ALA A 29 12.99 -4.15 -3.97
N HIS A 30 14.23 -4.08 -4.44
CA HIS A 30 15.32 -3.29 -3.86
C HIS A 30 15.54 -2.06 -4.74
N VAL A 31 15.64 -0.88 -4.15
CA VAL A 31 15.77 0.37 -4.89
C VAL A 31 16.93 1.19 -4.33
N LYS A 32 17.88 1.50 -5.20
CA LYS A 32 18.97 2.43 -4.88
C LYS A 32 18.41 3.84 -4.71
N HIS A 33 18.83 4.54 -3.66
CA HIS A 33 18.45 5.93 -3.44
C HIS A 33 19.67 6.82 -3.16
N GLN A 34 19.46 8.14 -3.29
CA GLN A 34 20.46 9.16 -2.93
C GLN A 34 20.02 10.01 -1.74
N ALA A 35 18.81 9.78 -1.22
CA ALA A 35 18.28 10.50 -0.07
C ALA A 35 19.06 10.08 1.19
N LYS A 36 19.86 11.00 1.75
CA LYS A 36 20.69 10.81 2.95
C LYS A 36 20.26 11.67 4.13
N SER A 37 19.14 12.38 4.02
CA SER A 37 18.72 13.36 5.01
C SER A 37 17.29 13.12 5.44
N ASP A 38 17.07 13.26 6.75
CA ASP A 38 15.79 13.12 7.42
C ASP A 38 14.82 14.23 6.94
N ILE A 39 14.02 13.94 5.91
CA ILE A 39 12.94 14.83 5.48
C ILE A 39 11.81 14.69 6.49
N ARG A 40 11.89 15.44 7.59
CA ARG A 40 10.78 15.56 8.53
C ARG A 40 9.80 16.61 8.04
N SER A 41 8.70 16.14 7.48
CA SER A 41 7.55 16.99 7.22
C SER A 41 7.04 17.57 8.55
N LYS A 42 6.79 18.89 8.57
CA LYS A 42 6.07 19.55 9.68
C LYS A 42 4.55 19.36 9.60
N ARG A 43 4.06 18.71 8.54
CA ARG A 43 2.63 18.48 8.34
C ARG A 43 2.17 17.31 9.21
N PRO A 44 0.90 17.31 9.65
CA PRO A 44 0.31 16.13 10.28
C PRO A 44 0.38 14.93 9.34
N VAL A 45 0.40 13.73 9.93
CA VAL A 45 0.20 12.49 9.18
C VAL A 45 -1.24 12.48 8.67
N ASP A 46 -1.40 12.22 7.37
CA ASP A 46 -2.69 12.20 6.67
C ASP A 46 -2.77 10.90 5.86
N PHE A 47 -3.95 10.30 5.78
CA PHE A 47 -4.20 9.05 5.06
C PHE A 47 -5.25 9.30 3.99
N GLY A 48 -4.91 8.99 2.73
CA GLY A 48 -5.81 9.24 1.61
C GLY A 48 -5.95 10.71 1.24
N GLY A 49 -4.97 11.55 1.57
CA GLY A 49 -4.95 12.96 1.20
C GLY A 49 -3.60 13.62 1.41
N ARG A 50 -3.53 14.91 1.08
CA ARG A 50 -2.39 15.80 1.32
C ARG A 50 -2.89 17.11 1.90
N ALA A 51 -2.90 17.24 3.22
CA ALA A 51 -3.27 18.49 3.91
C ALA A 51 -4.63 19.05 3.46
N GLY A 52 -5.62 18.17 3.30
CA GLY A 52 -6.96 18.52 2.83
C GLY A 52 -7.12 18.69 1.31
N SER A 53 -6.14 18.29 0.51
CA SER A 53 -6.17 18.30 -0.97
C SER A 53 -5.73 16.95 -1.54
N HIS A 54 -5.92 16.73 -2.86
CA HIS A 54 -5.57 15.48 -3.56
C HIS A 54 -6.10 14.22 -2.86
N LEU A 55 -7.41 14.20 -2.64
CA LEU A 55 -8.06 13.14 -1.91
C LEU A 55 -8.02 11.83 -2.72
N TRP A 56 -7.74 10.75 -2.02
CA TRP A 56 -7.82 9.40 -2.54
C TRP A 56 -9.28 9.07 -2.88
N ASP A 57 -9.48 8.53 -4.08
CA ASP A 57 -10.76 8.02 -4.54
C ASP A 57 -10.66 6.48 -4.67
N GLY A 58 -11.02 5.80 -3.58
CA GLY A 58 -10.97 4.35 -3.47
C GLY A 58 -11.06 3.87 -2.02
N LEU A 59 -10.97 2.55 -1.81
CA LEU A 59 -11.02 1.97 -0.47
C LEU A 59 -9.62 1.73 0.08
N ILE A 60 -9.43 2.14 1.33
CA ILE A 60 -8.28 1.76 2.16
C ILE A 60 -8.79 0.64 3.07
N HIS A 61 -8.08 -0.48 3.18
CA HIS A 61 -8.52 -1.58 4.06
C HIS A 61 -8.17 -1.29 5.51
N ASN A 62 -6.87 -1.26 5.79
CA ASN A 62 -6.32 -0.99 7.10
C ASN A 62 -5.01 -0.21 6.98
N VAL A 63 -4.74 0.60 7.99
CA VAL A 63 -3.50 1.35 8.13
C VAL A 63 -2.90 0.98 9.45
N ARG A 64 -1.67 0.45 9.43
CA ARG A 64 -0.92 0.06 10.62
C ARG A 64 0.42 0.80 10.65
N LEU A 65 0.78 1.32 11.81
CA LEU A 65 2.07 1.97 12.06
C LEU A 65 2.81 1.19 13.14
N HIS A 66 4.08 0.87 12.91
CA HIS A 66 4.94 0.18 13.87
C HIS A 66 6.12 1.07 14.26
N ASN A 67 6.61 0.94 15.50
CA ASN A 67 7.77 1.65 16.03
C ASN A 67 9.11 1.01 15.60
N ALA A 68 9.09 0.09 14.64
CA ALA A 68 10.27 -0.55 14.10
C ALA A 68 10.00 -1.09 12.69
N ALA A 69 11.08 -1.44 12.00
CA ALA A 69 10.99 -2.24 10.79
C ALA A 69 10.58 -3.67 11.15
N LEU A 70 9.56 -4.20 10.45
CA LEU A 70 9.12 -5.58 10.58
C LEU A 70 9.98 -6.50 9.72
N SER A 71 10.25 -7.71 10.21
CA SER A 71 10.78 -8.80 9.38
C SER A 71 9.74 -9.29 8.37
N ASP A 72 10.18 -10.09 7.39
CA ASP A 72 9.27 -10.66 6.40
C ASP A 72 8.22 -11.57 7.05
N GLU A 73 8.62 -12.36 8.06
CA GLU A 73 7.72 -13.22 8.81
C GLU A 73 6.69 -12.41 9.59
N GLN A 74 7.12 -11.32 10.22
CA GLN A 74 6.24 -10.42 10.95
C GLN A 74 5.24 -9.73 10.02
N LEU A 75 5.69 -9.28 8.84
CA LEU A 75 4.82 -8.67 7.83
C LEU A 75 3.81 -9.69 7.30
N ALA A 76 4.25 -10.92 7.00
CA ALA A 76 3.41 -11.98 6.49
C ALA A 76 2.38 -12.48 7.52
N ALA A 77 2.73 -12.48 8.80
CA ALA A 77 1.85 -12.88 9.90
C ALA A 77 0.87 -11.77 10.34
N ALA A 78 0.94 -10.57 9.73
CA ALA A 78 0.25 -9.37 10.23
C ALA A 78 0.50 -9.16 11.74
N ASP A 79 1.77 -9.31 12.14
CA ASP A 79 2.19 -9.26 13.53
C ASP A 79 1.81 -7.92 14.20
N SER A 80 1.61 -7.93 15.51
CA SER A 80 1.16 -6.77 16.29
C SER A 80 2.25 -6.21 17.22
N SER A 81 3.46 -6.74 17.15
CA SER A 81 4.60 -6.22 17.89
C SER A 81 4.92 -4.79 17.46
N GLN A 82 5.25 -3.97 18.45
CA GLN A 82 5.65 -2.58 18.26
C GLN A 82 4.60 -1.73 17.51
N LEU A 83 3.34 -2.17 17.44
CA LEU A 83 2.23 -1.46 16.82
C LEU A 83 1.91 -0.19 17.62
N LEU A 84 1.97 0.95 16.94
CA LEU A 84 1.65 2.28 17.46
C LEU A 84 0.23 2.71 17.08
N PHE A 85 -0.27 2.26 15.93
CA PHE A 85 -1.56 2.66 15.38
C PHE A 85 -2.11 1.54 14.50
N ASP A 86 -3.41 1.27 14.60
CA ASP A 86 -4.14 0.33 13.75
C ASP A 86 -5.55 0.87 13.53
N SER A 87 -5.85 1.26 12.29
CA SER A 87 -7.18 1.75 11.90
C SER A 87 -7.68 0.95 10.72
N ARG A 88 -8.92 0.46 10.83
CA ARG A 88 -9.61 -0.30 9.78
C ARG A 88 -10.74 0.55 9.21
N PHE A 89 -10.86 0.51 7.89
CA PHE A 89 -11.82 1.29 7.11
C PHE A 89 -12.71 0.40 6.22
N VAL A 90 -12.63 -0.93 6.40
CA VAL A 90 -13.49 -1.90 5.71
C VAL A 90 -14.07 -2.90 6.71
N ASP A 91 -15.16 -3.53 6.31
CA ASP A 91 -15.77 -4.65 7.00
C ASP A 91 -15.21 -5.96 6.43
N ASP A 92 -14.47 -6.72 7.25
CA ASP A 92 -13.89 -8.01 6.86
C ASP A 92 -14.95 -9.03 6.40
N SER A 93 -16.20 -8.88 6.88
CA SER A 93 -17.34 -9.72 6.49
C SER A 93 -17.98 -9.30 5.17
N HIS A 94 -17.74 -8.06 4.72
CA HIS A 94 -18.21 -7.51 3.46
C HIS A 94 -17.05 -6.85 2.71
N PRO A 95 -16.15 -7.64 2.08
CA PRO A 95 -15.09 -7.09 1.27
C PRO A 95 -15.63 -6.07 0.26
N GLY A 96 -14.89 -4.98 0.03
CA GLY A 96 -15.33 -3.90 -0.86
C GLY A 96 -16.37 -2.96 -0.25
N HIS A 97 -16.80 -3.17 0.99
CA HIS A 97 -17.73 -2.26 1.65
C HIS A 97 -16.99 -1.10 2.34
N ASP A 98 -17.21 0.11 1.85
CA ASP A 98 -16.90 1.36 2.58
C ASP A 98 -17.67 1.43 3.91
N VAL A 99 -16.96 1.52 5.04
CA VAL A 99 -17.59 1.69 6.38
C VAL A 99 -17.87 3.15 6.71
N SER A 100 -17.46 4.09 5.85
CA SER A 100 -17.77 5.51 6.00
C SER A 100 -19.23 5.81 5.63
N PRO A 101 -19.78 6.95 6.10
CA PRO A 101 -21.14 7.37 5.73
C PRO A 101 -21.34 7.68 4.22
N HIS A 102 -20.28 7.67 3.42
CA HIS A 102 -20.33 8.03 2.00
C HIS A 102 -20.78 6.88 1.10
N ASN A 103 -20.77 5.62 1.59
CA ASN A 103 -21.23 4.44 0.86
C ASN A 103 -20.55 4.22 -0.51
N HIS A 104 -19.26 4.55 -0.62
CA HIS A 104 -18.49 4.35 -1.85
C HIS A 104 -17.98 2.90 -1.96
N HIS A 105 -18.89 1.93 -1.98
CA HIS A 105 -18.52 0.52 -2.03
C HIS A 105 -17.85 0.16 -3.38
N ALA A 106 -16.79 -0.64 -3.31
CA ALA A 106 -16.18 -1.26 -4.48
C ALA A 106 -16.97 -2.50 -4.90
N SER A 107 -17.23 -2.62 -6.20
CA SER A 107 -17.75 -3.86 -6.77
C SER A 107 -16.64 -4.90 -6.85
N LEU A 108 -16.78 -6.02 -6.13
CA LEU A 108 -15.88 -7.16 -6.25
C LEU A 108 -16.48 -8.20 -7.20
N GLU A 109 -15.75 -8.50 -8.26
CA GLU A 109 -16.01 -9.67 -9.08
C GLU A 109 -15.31 -10.88 -8.44
N THR A 110 -15.96 -11.52 -7.46
CA THR A 110 -15.45 -12.74 -6.78
C THR A 110 -15.79 -14.03 -7.52
N THR A 111 -16.75 -13.99 -8.45
CA THR A 111 -17.14 -15.14 -9.27
C THR A 111 -17.10 -14.79 -10.74
N GLY A 112 -16.07 -15.25 -11.43
CA GLY A 112 -16.04 -15.26 -12.89
C GLY A 112 -14.63 -15.03 -13.44
N THR A 113 -14.17 -15.97 -14.25
CA THR A 113 -13.18 -15.71 -15.29
C THR A 113 -13.75 -14.70 -16.29
N ALA A 114 -13.90 -13.44 -15.86
CA ALA A 114 -14.03 -12.34 -16.80
C ALA A 114 -12.75 -12.39 -17.64
N VAL A 115 -12.89 -12.82 -18.90
CA VAL A 115 -11.78 -12.81 -19.86
C VAL A 115 -11.48 -11.34 -20.12
N ARG A 116 -10.66 -10.75 -19.25
CA ARG A 116 -10.22 -9.37 -19.37
C ARG A 116 -9.52 -9.24 -20.70
N THR A 117 -9.87 -8.22 -21.48
CA THR A 117 -9.17 -7.97 -22.74
C THR A 117 -7.68 -7.71 -22.47
N PRO A 118 -6.78 -7.95 -23.44
CA PRO A 118 -5.38 -7.58 -23.29
C PRO A 118 -5.18 -6.13 -22.84
N GLN A 119 -6.02 -5.20 -23.33
CA GLN A 119 -6.02 -3.79 -22.95
C GLN A 119 -6.39 -3.57 -21.48
N GLN A 120 -7.42 -4.27 -20.97
CA GLN A 120 -7.80 -4.20 -19.56
C GLN A 120 -6.68 -4.73 -18.66
N ARG A 121 -6.04 -5.85 -19.03
CA ARG A 121 -4.90 -6.41 -18.28
C ARG A 121 -3.70 -5.46 -18.27
N ALA A 122 -3.36 -4.87 -19.43
CA ALA A 122 -2.28 -3.89 -19.53
C ALA A 122 -2.56 -2.64 -18.68
N ARG A 123 -3.81 -2.15 -18.67
CA ARG A 123 -4.21 -1.02 -17.82
C ARG A 123 -4.09 -1.34 -16.34
N ILE A 124 -4.55 -2.50 -15.90
CA ILE A 124 -4.41 -2.94 -14.50
C ILE A 124 -2.93 -3.05 -14.13
N ALA A 125 -2.12 -3.69 -14.98
CA ALA A 125 -0.68 -3.81 -14.75
C ALA A 125 0.01 -2.44 -14.68
N LEU A 126 -0.38 -1.49 -15.52
CA LEU A 126 0.14 -0.12 -15.50
C LEU A 126 -0.27 0.62 -14.21
N LEU A 127 -1.55 0.57 -13.83
CA LEU A 127 -2.02 1.20 -12.59
C LEU A 127 -1.34 0.58 -11.37
N HIS A 128 -1.19 -0.74 -11.37
CA HIS A 128 -0.49 -1.45 -10.31
C HIS A 128 0.99 -1.05 -10.25
N ALA A 129 1.67 -0.93 -11.39
CA ALA A 129 3.03 -0.42 -11.45
C ALA A 129 3.11 1.01 -10.92
N LEU A 130 2.23 1.92 -11.35
CA LEU A 130 2.22 3.31 -10.92
C LEU A 130 1.93 3.47 -9.42
N LEU A 131 0.94 2.76 -8.89
CA LEU A 131 0.56 2.83 -7.47
C LEU A 131 1.62 2.21 -6.54
N ASN A 132 2.46 1.31 -7.05
CA ASN A 132 3.56 0.71 -6.31
C ASN A 132 4.94 1.31 -6.67
N SER A 133 4.98 2.34 -7.52
CA SER A 133 6.21 3.05 -7.86
C SER A 133 6.40 4.24 -6.93
N ASN A 134 7.44 4.19 -6.10
CA ASN A 134 7.78 5.29 -5.20
C ASN A 134 8.19 6.60 -5.89
N GLU A 135 8.50 6.57 -7.20
CA GLU A 135 8.78 7.78 -7.99
C GLU A 135 7.53 8.48 -8.53
N MET A 136 6.32 7.93 -8.32
CA MET A 136 5.10 8.75 -8.37
C MET A 136 4.92 9.49 -7.05
N ILE A 137 5.93 10.30 -6.71
CA ILE A 137 5.66 11.58 -6.07
C ILE A 137 4.73 12.27 -7.04
N TYR A 138 3.45 12.46 -6.67
CA TYR A 138 2.57 13.37 -7.39
C TYR A 138 3.33 14.69 -7.50
N VAL A 139 3.83 14.97 -8.71
CA VAL A 139 4.62 16.16 -8.99
C VAL A 139 3.63 17.32 -8.95
N ASP A 140 3.60 17.98 -7.79
CA ASP A 140 3.12 19.35 -7.61
C ASP A 140 3.89 20.01 -6.48
#